data_AF-A0A0F9T8D0-F1
#
_entry.id   AF-A0A0F9T8D0-F1
#
_cell.length_a   1.000
_cell.length_b   1.000
_cell.length_c   1.000
_cell.angle_alpha   90.00
_cell.angle_beta   90.00
_cell.angle_gamma   90.00
#
_symmetry.space_group_name_H-M   'P 1'
#
loop_
_entity.id
_entity.type
_entity.pdbx_description
1 polymer ?
#
loop_
_entity_poly.entity_id
_entity_poly.type
_entity_poly.pdbx_seq_one_letter_code
_entity_poly.pdbx_strand_id
1 'polypeptide(L)'
;MRTNILVQYQGGGYDGCYWEWNYFYIDKQGTFHDIQSSGRKAVTSIENAKELFWANCSGTYIYDMSNKDDIKTFSKETHPVHVFGVLQWFNDNGNIEFFAVCLACECGIDSCDDMVIEDKDLFCVECYSSGGCPCCESYVGDTEIVEVNPDEHYDFSYICSDCKEYHDGEREDESFEDLRWQSFCTGTPDMFSDELRALWVIV
;
A
#
# COMPACT_ATOMS: atom_id res chain seq x y z
N MET A 1 -5.70 26.28 25.34
CA MET A 1 -5.63 24.91 24.78
C MET A 1 -5.13 25.06 23.36
N ARG A 2 -4.28 24.16 22.85
CA ARG A 2 -3.89 24.20 21.44
C ARG A 2 -5.14 23.92 20.58
N THR A 3 -5.28 24.64 19.48
CA THR A 3 -6.40 24.53 18.53
C THR A 3 -5.85 24.22 17.15
N ASN A 4 -6.71 23.77 16.24
CA ASN A 4 -6.35 23.27 14.92
C ASN A 4 -5.31 22.13 14.97
N ILE A 5 -5.50 21.18 15.88
CA ILE A 5 -4.57 20.07 16.09
C ILE A 5 -5.24 18.71 15.90
N LEU A 6 -4.56 17.81 15.21
CA LEU A 6 -4.86 16.38 15.18
C LEU A 6 -4.03 15.71 16.27
N VAL A 7 -4.65 14.84 17.07
CA VAL A 7 -3.97 14.11 18.13
C VAL A 7 -4.11 12.62 17.90
N GLN A 8 -2.97 11.95 17.80
CA GLN A 8 -2.87 10.49 17.79
C GLN A 8 -2.41 10.03 19.17
N TYR A 9 -3.07 9.03 19.74
CA TYR A 9 -2.70 8.52 21.06
C TYR A 9 -3.01 7.04 21.23
N GLN A 10 -2.33 6.39 22.17
CA GLN A 10 -2.61 4.99 22.52
C GLN A 10 -3.82 4.90 23.45
N GLY A 11 -4.92 4.38 22.95
CA GLY A 11 -6.18 4.17 23.69
C GLY A 11 -6.11 3.10 24.76
N GLY A 12 -5.15 2.18 24.64
CA GLY A 12 -5.06 1.00 25.49
C GLY A 12 -6.14 -0.02 25.17
N GLY A 13 -5.71 -1.21 24.75
CA GLY A 13 -6.61 -2.34 24.54
C GLY A 13 -7.29 -2.81 25.83
N TYR A 14 -8.21 -3.76 25.69
CA TYR A 14 -8.72 -4.53 26.82
C TYR A 14 -7.60 -5.27 27.55
N ASP A 15 -7.83 -5.68 28.81
CA ASP A 15 -6.83 -6.42 29.58
C ASP A 15 -6.42 -7.69 28.82
N GLY A 16 -5.15 -7.75 28.38
CA GLY A 16 -4.61 -8.83 27.52
C GLY A 16 -4.58 -8.56 26.01
N CYS A 17 -5.00 -7.39 25.51
CA CYS A 17 -5.01 -7.03 24.08
C CYS A 17 -3.89 -6.06 23.68
N TYR A 18 -3.56 -6.05 22.38
CA TYR A 18 -2.62 -5.13 21.76
C TYR A 18 -3.06 -3.66 21.90
N TRP A 19 -2.09 -2.74 21.85
CA TRP A 19 -2.36 -1.30 21.92
C TRP A 19 -3.04 -0.80 20.64
N GLU A 20 -4.23 -0.21 20.78
CA GLU A 20 -4.95 0.44 19.67
C GLU A 20 -4.59 1.93 19.59
N TRP A 21 -4.44 2.42 18.36
CA TRP A 21 -4.29 3.84 18.07
C TRP A 21 -5.67 4.50 17.95
N ASN A 22 -5.80 5.66 18.59
CA ASN A 22 -6.98 6.50 18.59
C ASN A 22 -6.64 7.92 18.11
N TYR A 23 -7.67 8.62 17.66
CA TYR A 23 -7.55 9.90 16.98
C TYR A 23 -8.68 10.84 17.43
N PHE A 24 -8.32 12.08 17.74
CA PHE A 24 -9.29 13.18 17.85
C PHE A 24 -8.73 14.45 17.24
N TYR A 25 -9.61 15.36 16.88
CA TYR A 25 -9.25 16.66 16.34
C TYR A 25 -9.85 17.78 17.20
N ILE A 26 -9.06 18.83 17.43
CA ILE A 26 -9.54 20.07 18.03
C ILE A 26 -9.46 21.15 16.97
N ASP A 27 -10.61 21.70 16.57
CA ASP A 27 -10.68 22.66 15.48
C ASP A 27 -10.10 24.05 15.84
N LYS A 28 -10.09 24.96 14.87
CA LYS A 28 -9.62 26.35 15.05
C LYS A 28 -10.41 27.11 16.13
N GLN A 29 -11.68 26.76 16.34
CA GLN A 29 -12.58 27.34 17.33
C GLN A 29 -12.41 26.69 18.71
N GLY A 30 -11.70 25.56 18.80
CA GLY A 30 -11.50 24.79 20.02
C GLY A 30 -12.60 23.76 20.28
N THR A 31 -13.42 23.45 19.28
CA THR A 31 -14.40 22.36 19.36
C THR A 31 -13.68 21.03 19.28
N PHE A 32 -14.07 20.09 20.14
CA PHE A 32 -13.56 18.73 20.13
C PHE A 32 -14.35 17.87 19.14
N HIS A 33 -13.63 17.09 18.36
CA HIS A 33 -14.16 16.14 17.40
C HIS A 33 -13.52 14.78 17.65
N ASP A 34 -14.35 13.79 17.99
CA ASP A 34 -13.91 12.40 18.10
C ASP A 34 -13.84 11.79 16.69
N ILE A 35 -12.65 11.34 16.28
CA ILE A 35 -12.45 10.67 14.98
C ILE A 35 -12.55 9.16 15.20
N GLN A 36 -11.77 8.64 16.14
CA GLN A 36 -11.79 7.24 16.53
C GLN A 36 -11.32 7.13 17.98
N SER A 37 -12.21 6.66 18.85
CA SER A 37 -11.89 6.39 20.24
C SER A 37 -12.35 4.99 20.64
N SER A 38 -11.41 4.22 21.17
CA SER A 38 -11.66 2.87 21.69
C SER A 38 -10.86 2.61 22.97
N GLY A 39 -11.20 1.51 23.64
CA GLY A 39 -10.44 0.99 24.77
C GLY A 39 -10.60 1.77 26.08
N ARG A 40 -9.75 1.43 27.06
CA ARG A 40 -9.86 1.96 28.43
C ARG A 40 -9.55 3.45 28.53
N LYS A 41 -8.69 3.97 27.66
CA LYS A 41 -8.27 5.39 27.64
C LYS A 41 -8.92 6.15 26.49
N ALA A 42 -10.11 5.74 26.04
CA ALA A 42 -10.87 6.48 25.03
C ALA A 42 -11.08 7.94 25.46
N VAL A 43 -10.77 8.88 24.56
CA VAL A 43 -10.98 10.31 24.74
C VAL A 43 -12.20 10.67 23.91
N THR A 44 -13.33 10.87 24.57
CA THR A 44 -14.63 11.14 23.92
C THR A 44 -15.14 12.56 24.21
N SER A 45 -14.35 13.38 24.89
CA SER A 45 -14.73 14.73 25.30
C SER A 45 -13.51 15.66 25.40
N ILE A 46 -13.77 16.97 25.39
CA ILE A 46 -12.73 17.99 25.58
C ILE A 46 -12.13 17.93 26.99
N GLU A 47 -12.88 17.50 28.00
CA GLU A 47 -12.39 17.26 29.36
C GLU A 47 -11.34 16.15 29.38
N ASN A 48 -11.63 15.01 28.74
CA ASN A 48 -10.70 13.89 28.61
C ASN A 48 -9.44 14.32 27.81
N ALA A 49 -9.62 15.13 26.77
CA ALA A 49 -8.50 15.65 25.97
C ALA A 49 -7.59 16.56 26.81
N LYS A 50 -8.15 17.39 27.70
CA LYS A 50 -7.36 18.17 28.66
C LYS A 50 -6.55 17.21 29.53
N GLU A 51 -7.17 16.24 30.18
CA GLU A 51 -6.48 15.28 31.04
C GLU A 51 -5.31 14.58 30.34
N LEU A 52 -5.49 14.18 29.08
CA LEU A 52 -4.42 13.60 28.26
C LEU A 52 -3.21 14.55 28.13
N PHE A 53 -3.45 15.83 27.85
CA PHE A 53 -2.38 16.84 27.76
C PHE A 53 -1.70 17.10 29.10
N TRP A 54 -2.45 17.09 30.21
CA TRP A 54 -1.89 17.25 31.55
C TRP A 54 -1.02 16.05 31.96
N ALA A 55 -1.44 14.84 31.60
CA ALA A 55 -0.76 13.61 31.97
C ALA A 55 0.58 13.40 31.25
N ASN A 56 0.84 14.11 30.14
CA ASN A 56 2.05 14.01 29.32
C ASN A 56 2.49 12.56 29.08
N CYS A 57 1.54 11.71 28.65
CA CYS A 57 1.77 10.29 28.49
C CYS A 57 2.64 9.97 27.27
N SER A 58 3.59 9.05 27.43
CA SER A 58 4.30 8.42 26.30
C SER A 58 3.29 7.81 25.32
N GLY A 59 3.50 7.98 24.02
CA GLY A 59 2.60 7.47 22.98
C GLY A 59 1.43 8.40 22.64
N THR A 60 1.59 9.71 22.89
CA THR A 60 0.70 10.77 22.39
C THR A 60 1.49 11.67 21.42
N TYR A 61 0.95 11.88 20.23
CA TYR A 61 1.51 12.71 19.17
C TYR A 61 0.51 13.79 18.79
N ILE A 62 0.99 15.03 18.66
CA ILE A 62 0.15 16.20 18.39
C ILE A 62 0.70 16.85 17.13
N TYR A 63 -0.17 16.98 16.13
CA TYR A 63 0.15 17.54 14.83
C TYR A 63 -0.61 18.86 14.64
N ASP A 64 0.09 19.93 14.28
CA ASP A 64 -0.52 21.22 13.92
C ASP A 64 -1.04 21.16 12.48
N MET A 65 -2.36 21.21 12.30
CA MET A 65 -3.01 21.17 10.98
C MET A 65 -2.87 22.49 10.20
N SER A 66 -2.20 23.49 10.78
CA SER A 66 -1.75 24.68 10.06
C SER A 66 -0.37 24.47 9.41
N ASN A 67 0.38 23.46 9.86
CA ASN A 67 1.70 23.13 9.35
C ASN A 67 1.63 21.94 8.38
N LYS A 68 1.94 22.19 7.10
CA LYS A 68 1.97 21.13 6.09
C LYS A 68 2.99 20.04 6.38
N ASP A 69 4.09 20.35 7.08
CA ASP A 69 5.10 19.36 7.44
C ASP A 69 4.61 18.41 8.54
N ASP A 70 3.77 18.89 9.46
CA ASP A 70 3.14 18.03 10.47
C ASP A 70 2.12 17.08 9.82
N ILE A 71 1.34 17.55 8.83
CA ILE A 71 0.41 16.71 8.05
C ILE A 71 1.19 15.63 7.30
N LYS A 72 2.30 16.00 6.64
CA LYS A 72 3.18 15.04 5.96
C LYS A 72 3.78 14.02 6.93
N THR A 73 4.22 14.47 8.11
CA THR A 73 4.77 13.60 9.16
C THR A 73 3.73 12.59 9.61
N PHE A 74 2.51 13.03 9.91
CA PHE A 74 1.39 12.15 10.23
C PHE A 74 1.16 11.11 9.11
N SER A 75 1.09 11.56 7.86
CA SER A 75 0.83 10.66 6.73
C SER A 75 1.93 9.64 6.47
N LYS A 76 3.21 9.97 6.73
CA LYS A 76 4.35 9.09 6.45
C LYS A 76 4.69 8.15 7.61
N GLU A 77 4.46 8.57 8.85
CA GLU A 77 4.84 7.80 10.04
C GLU A 77 3.68 6.96 10.60
N THR A 78 2.44 7.25 10.20
CA THR A 78 1.25 6.51 10.63
C THR A 78 0.93 5.40 9.65
N HIS A 79 0.40 4.27 10.14
CA HIS A 79 -0.06 3.18 9.30
C HIS A 79 -1.13 3.66 8.29
N PRO A 80 -1.05 3.30 7.00
CA PRO A 80 -1.93 3.83 5.94
C PRO A 80 -3.43 3.71 6.24
N VAL A 81 -3.86 2.59 6.82
CA VAL A 81 -5.27 2.37 7.21
C VAL A 81 -5.78 3.45 8.18
N HIS A 82 -4.93 3.94 9.10
CA HIS A 82 -5.34 5.01 10.00
C HIS A 82 -5.31 6.38 9.30
N VAL A 83 -4.37 6.59 8.37
CA VAL A 83 -4.37 7.79 7.52
C VAL A 83 -5.66 7.86 6.69
N PHE A 84 -6.09 6.73 6.12
CA PHE A 84 -7.38 6.60 5.44
C PHE A 84 -8.55 6.98 6.33
N GLY A 85 -8.65 6.40 7.53
CA GLY A 85 -9.76 6.70 8.44
C GLY A 85 -9.83 8.18 8.84
N VAL A 86 -8.68 8.81 9.08
CA VAL A 86 -8.61 10.25 9.39
C VAL A 86 -8.97 11.10 8.17
N LEU A 87 -8.44 10.76 6.98
CA LEU A 87 -8.75 11.47 5.73
C LEU A 87 -10.23 11.39 5.41
N GLN A 88 -10.83 10.19 5.50
CA GLN A 88 -12.25 9.98 5.29
C GLN A 88 -13.09 10.82 6.26
N TRP A 89 -12.73 10.85 7.55
CA TRP A 89 -13.41 11.68 8.53
C TRP A 89 -13.38 13.17 8.14
N PHE A 90 -12.23 13.68 7.67
CA PHE A 90 -12.13 15.07 7.20
C PHE A 90 -12.94 15.33 5.92
N ASN A 91 -12.95 14.38 4.97
CA ASN A 91 -13.79 14.47 3.77
C ASN A 91 -15.29 14.55 4.13
N ASP A 92 -15.73 13.78 5.13
CA ASP A 92 -17.12 13.74 5.59
C ASP A 92 -17.55 14.97 6.41
N ASN A 93 -16.62 15.59 7.17
CA ASN A 93 -16.95 16.64 8.16
C ASN A 93 -16.52 18.06 7.75
N GLY A 94 -15.75 18.22 6.67
CA GLY A 94 -15.59 19.48 5.93
C GLY A 94 -14.63 20.55 6.49
N ASN A 95 -14.21 21.44 5.57
CA ASN A 95 -13.45 22.70 5.71
C ASN A 95 -12.07 22.68 6.39
N ILE A 96 -11.44 21.52 6.50
CA ILE A 96 -10.07 21.41 7.02
C ILE A 96 -9.19 20.88 5.90
N GLU A 97 -8.11 21.60 5.59
CA GLU A 97 -7.12 21.16 4.60
C GLU A 97 -6.31 20.03 5.22
N PHE A 98 -6.62 18.80 4.84
CA PHE A 98 -5.89 17.59 5.20
C PHE A 98 -5.65 16.77 3.93
N PHE A 99 -4.49 16.12 3.86
CA PHE A 99 -4.12 15.27 2.72
C PHE A 99 -3.24 14.12 3.20
N ALA A 100 -3.37 12.97 2.55
CA ALA A 100 -2.40 11.89 2.61
C ALA A 100 -1.26 12.14 1.62
N VAL A 101 -0.14 11.45 1.78
CA VAL A 101 1.04 11.58 0.91
C VAL A 101 1.28 10.24 0.22
N CYS A 102 1.17 10.24 -1.10
CA CYS A 102 1.53 9.08 -1.91
C CYS A 102 3.01 8.73 -1.75
N LEU A 103 3.32 7.46 -1.55
CA LEU A 103 4.69 6.97 -1.41
C LEU A 103 5.53 7.17 -2.67
N ALA A 104 4.93 7.04 -3.85
CA ALA A 104 5.63 7.06 -5.14
C ALA A 104 5.92 8.49 -5.66
N CYS A 105 4.90 9.35 -5.76
CA CYS A 105 5.04 10.72 -6.30
C CYS A 105 5.33 11.78 -5.21
N GLU A 106 5.20 11.43 -3.92
CA GLU A 106 5.15 12.38 -2.78
C GLU A 106 4.06 13.46 -2.90
N CYS A 107 3.12 13.29 -3.82
CA CYS A 107 2.01 14.20 -4.03
C CYS A 107 0.92 14.03 -2.97
N GLY A 108 0.22 15.12 -2.68
CA GLY A 108 -0.86 15.15 -1.69
C GLY A 108 -2.15 14.58 -2.29
N ILE A 109 -2.81 13.69 -1.55
CA ILE A 109 -4.11 13.10 -1.87
C ILE A 109 -5.13 13.67 -0.89
N ASP A 110 -6.06 14.48 -1.39
CA ASP A 110 -7.07 15.18 -0.59
C ASP A 110 -8.41 14.44 -0.50
N SER A 111 -8.58 13.38 -1.30
CA SER A 111 -9.77 12.52 -1.32
C SER A 111 -9.41 11.08 -0.97
N CYS A 112 -10.15 10.46 -0.06
CA CYS A 112 -9.98 9.05 0.24
C CYS A 112 -10.33 8.12 -0.95
N ASP A 113 -11.15 8.59 -1.90
CA ASP A 113 -11.50 7.85 -3.12
C ASP A 113 -10.32 7.76 -4.11
N ASP A 114 -9.34 8.67 -4.01
CA ASP A 114 -8.16 8.73 -4.87
C ASP A 114 -6.95 8.01 -4.24
N MET A 115 -7.19 7.23 -3.18
CA MET A 115 -6.17 6.54 -2.41
C MET A 115 -6.26 5.02 -2.55
N VAL A 116 -5.12 4.39 -2.78
CA VAL A 116 -4.96 2.94 -2.81
C VAL A 116 -3.99 2.53 -1.70
N ILE A 117 -4.37 1.52 -0.92
CA ILE A 117 -3.52 0.93 0.12
C ILE A 117 -3.20 -0.48 -0.30
N GLU A 118 -1.92 -0.79 -0.41
CA GLU A 118 -1.42 -2.15 -0.62
C GLU A 118 -0.40 -2.45 0.48
N ASP A 119 -0.66 -3.53 1.23
CA ASP A 119 0.07 -3.88 2.45
C ASP A 119 0.24 -2.72 3.45
N LYS A 120 1.42 -2.08 3.46
CA LYS A 120 1.81 -0.99 4.36
C LYS A 120 2.11 0.32 3.63
N ASP A 121 1.86 0.34 2.33
CA ASP A 121 2.15 1.46 1.47
C ASP A 121 0.86 2.12 1.00
N LEU A 122 0.97 3.41 0.71
CA LEU A 122 -0.14 4.28 0.35
C LEU A 122 0.20 4.97 -0.96
N PHE A 123 -0.66 4.78 -1.96
CA PHE A 123 -0.47 5.29 -3.31
C PHE A 123 -1.65 6.15 -3.72
N CYS A 124 -1.42 7.11 -4.62
CA CYS A 124 -2.51 7.70 -5.38
C CYS A 124 -2.95 6.75 -6.49
N VAL A 125 -4.21 6.86 -6.93
CA VAL A 125 -4.77 6.02 -8.00
C VAL A 125 -3.92 6.08 -9.28
N GLU A 126 -3.38 7.26 -9.63
CA GLU A 126 -2.54 7.40 -10.82
C GLU A 126 -1.26 6.57 -10.74
N CYS A 127 -0.49 6.70 -9.65
CA CYS A 127 0.74 5.93 -9.45
C CYS A 127 0.45 4.44 -9.38
N TYR A 128 -0.58 4.04 -8.62
CA TYR A 128 -0.94 2.62 -8.49
C TYR A 128 -1.33 2.03 -9.85
N SER A 129 -2.11 2.75 -10.65
CA SER A 129 -2.52 2.29 -11.98
C SER A 129 -1.37 2.19 -12.98
N SER A 130 -0.37 3.07 -12.88
CA SER A 130 0.81 3.03 -13.75
C SER A 130 1.84 1.97 -13.35
N GLY A 131 1.93 1.66 -12.05
CA GLY A 131 2.93 0.73 -11.51
C GLY A 131 2.37 -0.64 -11.08
N GLY A 132 1.07 -0.87 -11.25
CA GLY A 132 0.41 -2.14 -10.95
C GLY A 132 0.58 -3.15 -12.08
N CYS A 133 1.05 -4.35 -11.75
CA CYS A 133 1.15 -5.43 -12.71
C CYS A 133 -0.22 -6.13 -12.85
N PRO A 134 -0.84 -6.17 -14.04
CA PRO A 134 -2.13 -6.84 -14.21
C PRO A 134 -2.05 -8.37 -14.14
N CYS A 135 -0.85 -8.95 -14.22
CA CYS A 135 -0.64 -10.39 -14.12
C CYS A 135 -0.55 -10.89 -12.67
N CYS A 136 0.19 -10.19 -11.80
CA CYS A 136 0.30 -10.57 -10.38
C CYS A 136 -0.54 -9.70 -9.43
N GLU A 137 -1.30 -8.75 -9.97
CA GLU A 137 -2.17 -7.84 -9.24
C GLU A 137 -1.46 -7.07 -8.11
N SER A 138 -0.14 -6.85 -8.24
CA SER A 138 0.70 -6.20 -7.23
C SER A 138 1.36 -4.94 -7.79
N TYR A 139 1.59 -3.94 -6.94
CA TYR A 139 2.39 -2.77 -7.29
C TYR A 139 3.88 -3.13 -7.36
N VAL A 140 4.47 -2.91 -8.54
CA VAL A 140 5.90 -3.12 -8.80
C VAL A 140 6.64 -1.82 -9.14
N GLY A 141 5.91 -0.74 -9.38
CA GLY A 141 6.44 0.53 -9.88
C GLY A 141 6.36 0.65 -11.40
N ASP A 142 6.17 1.87 -11.89
CA ASP A 142 5.98 2.15 -13.31
C ASP A 142 7.19 1.80 -14.17
N THR A 143 8.40 1.87 -13.61
CA THR A 143 9.64 1.49 -14.29
C THR A 143 9.82 -0.02 -14.47
N GLU A 144 9.09 -0.84 -13.71
CA GLU A 144 9.17 -2.30 -13.76
C GLU A 144 8.10 -2.92 -14.67
N ILE A 145 7.19 -2.11 -15.21
CA ILE A 145 6.20 -2.54 -16.18
C ILE A 145 6.80 -2.52 -17.59
N VAL A 146 6.76 -3.66 -18.26
CA VAL A 146 7.32 -3.87 -19.60
C VAL A 146 6.24 -4.29 -20.58
N GLU A 147 6.37 -3.84 -21.83
CA GLU A 147 5.52 -4.28 -22.94
C GLU A 147 5.87 -5.72 -23.34
N VAL A 148 4.86 -6.56 -23.53
CA VAL A 148 5.01 -7.97 -23.91
C VAL A 148 4.08 -8.33 -25.06
N ASN A 149 4.38 -9.43 -25.77
CA ASN A 149 3.51 -9.94 -26.82
C ASN A 149 2.30 -10.66 -26.18
N PRO A 150 1.05 -10.19 -26.40
CA PRO A 150 -0.15 -10.80 -25.82
C PRO A 150 -0.34 -12.26 -26.20
N ASP A 151 0.05 -12.64 -27.43
CA ASP A 151 -0.06 -14.02 -27.92
C ASP A 151 0.87 -14.98 -27.15
N GLU A 152 1.91 -14.46 -26.52
CA GLU A 152 2.91 -15.23 -25.75
C GLU A 152 2.70 -15.11 -24.24
N HIS A 153 1.88 -14.17 -23.78
CA HIS A 153 1.74 -13.81 -22.37
C HIS A 153 0.28 -13.68 -21.96
N TYR A 154 -0.54 -14.68 -22.28
CA TYR A 154 -1.93 -14.82 -21.83
C TYR A 154 -2.81 -13.57 -22.04
N ASP A 155 -2.75 -12.97 -23.24
CA ASP A 155 -3.48 -11.75 -23.62
C ASP A 155 -3.06 -10.46 -22.89
N PHE A 156 -2.01 -10.49 -22.06
CA PHE A 156 -1.47 -9.27 -21.45
C PHE A 156 -0.61 -8.48 -22.42
N SER A 157 -0.79 -7.15 -22.48
CA SER A 157 0.08 -6.26 -23.26
C SER A 157 1.20 -5.62 -22.42
N TYR A 158 1.01 -5.55 -21.10
CA TYR A 158 1.97 -4.96 -20.16
C TYR A 158 1.96 -5.76 -18.87
N ILE A 159 3.13 -6.21 -18.40
CA ILE A 159 3.30 -6.97 -17.15
C ILE A 159 4.62 -6.55 -16.47
N CYS A 160 4.84 -6.97 -15.23
CA CYS A 160 6.13 -6.72 -14.57
C CYS A 160 7.25 -7.59 -15.12
N SER A 161 8.49 -7.15 -14.95
CA SER A 161 9.71 -7.88 -15.29
C SER A 161 9.70 -9.33 -14.78
N ASP A 162 9.28 -9.55 -13.53
CA ASP A 162 9.24 -10.88 -12.90
C ASP A 162 8.19 -11.80 -13.55
N CYS A 163 6.98 -11.29 -13.84
CA CYS A 163 5.95 -12.05 -14.54
C CYS A 163 6.37 -12.39 -15.97
N LYS A 164 7.08 -11.47 -16.63
CA LYS A 164 7.64 -11.73 -17.96
C LYS A 164 8.66 -12.86 -17.92
N GLU A 165 9.62 -12.82 -16.98
CA GLU A 165 10.61 -13.89 -16.82
C GLU A 165 9.94 -15.23 -16.52
N TYR A 166 8.90 -15.22 -15.68
CA TYR A 166 8.11 -16.42 -15.38
C TYR A 166 7.41 -17.01 -16.62
N HIS A 167 6.69 -16.19 -17.40
CA HIS A 167 6.01 -16.66 -18.63
C HIS A 167 6.98 -17.11 -19.72
N ASP A 168 8.11 -16.40 -19.88
CA ASP A 168 9.15 -16.81 -20.82
C ASP A 168 9.72 -18.19 -20.45
N GLY A 169 9.93 -18.45 -19.15
CA GLY A 169 10.35 -19.74 -18.63
C GLY A 169 9.32 -20.86 -18.89
N GLU A 170 8.04 -20.62 -18.59
CA GLU A 170 6.97 -21.60 -18.87
C GLU A 170 6.92 -21.98 -20.36
N ARG A 171 7.06 -20.99 -21.25
CA ARG A 171 7.04 -21.21 -22.70
C ARG A 171 8.27 -21.99 -23.17
N GLU A 172 9.46 -21.68 -22.65
CA GLU A 172 10.66 -22.45 -22.97
C GLU A 172 10.48 -23.91 -22.57
N ASP A 173 9.96 -24.17 -21.37
CA ASP A 173 9.68 -25.51 -20.87
C ASP A 173 8.63 -26.26 -21.71
N GLU A 174 7.51 -25.62 -22.09
CA GLU A 174 6.51 -26.21 -22.99
C GLU A 174 7.09 -26.54 -24.37
N SER A 175 7.89 -25.65 -24.93
CA SER A 175 8.62 -25.89 -26.18
C SER A 175 9.56 -27.09 -26.07
N PHE A 176 10.26 -27.24 -24.94
CA PHE A 176 11.09 -28.42 -24.68
C PHE A 176 10.28 -29.71 -24.57
N GLU A 177 9.12 -29.69 -23.90
CA GLU A 177 8.22 -30.84 -23.80
C GLU A 177 7.67 -31.26 -25.17
N ASP A 178 7.27 -30.30 -26.00
CA ASP A 178 6.77 -30.53 -27.35
C ASP A 178 7.84 -31.12 -28.27
N LEU A 179 9.07 -30.57 -28.24
CA LEU A 179 10.21 -31.12 -28.99
C LEU A 179 10.53 -32.56 -28.56
N ARG A 180 10.44 -32.84 -27.25
CA ARG A 180 10.63 -34.18 -26.70
C ARG A 180 9.51 -35.12 -27.17
N TRP A 181 8.26 -34.68 -27.15
CA TRP A 181 7.11 -35.47 -27.60
C TRP A 181 7.14 -35.76 -29.11
N GLN A 182 7.48 -34.77 -29.94
CA GLN A 182 7.68 -34.96 -31.39
C GLN A 182 8.81 -35.97 -31.67
N SER A 183 9.90 -35.91 -30.92
CA SER A 183 10.99 -36.87 -30.99
C SER A 183 10.54 -38.30 -30.62
N PHE A 184 9.66 -38.45 -29.63
CA PHE A 184 9.07 -39.74 -29.27
C PHE A 184 8.10 -40.29 -30.33
N CYS A 185 7.25 -39.43 -30.92
CA CYS A 185 6.19 -39.85 -31.84
C CYS A 185 6.69 -40.17 -33.25
N THR A 186 7.75 -39.52 -33.72
CA THR A 186 8.24 -39.68 -35.10
C THR A 186 9.18 -40.87 -35.24
N GLY A 187 9.70 -41.45 -34.14
CA GLY A 187 10.57 -42.63 -34.15
C GLY A 187 11.95 -42.41 -34.81
N THR A 188 12.17 -41.24 -35.41
CA THR A 188 13.48 -40.70 -35.79
C THR A 188 13.86 -39.67 -34.75
N PRO A 189 14.76 -39.99 -33.82
CA PRO A 189 15.24 -39.00 -32.89
C PRO A 189 16.01 -37.97 -33.73
N ASP A 190 15.58 -36.71 -33.74
CA ASP A 190 16.45 -35.63 -34.18
C ASP A 190 17.54 -35.46 -33.10
N MET A 191 18.52 -36.38 -33.12
CA MET A 191 19.68 -36.41 -32.22
C MET A 191 20.69 -35.29 -32.54
N PHE A 192 20.30 -34.27 -33.32
CA PHE A 192 21.22 -33.33 -33.94
C PHE A 192 20.80 -31.86 -33.91
N SER A 193 19.75 -31.44 -33.20
CA SER A 193 19.79 -30.05 -32.71
C SER A 193 20.85 -29.99 -31.61
N ASP A 194 21.89 -29.19 -31.81
CA ASP A 194 22.99 -29.05 -30.84
C ASP A 194 22.49 -28.58 -29.46
N GLU A 195 21.29 -28.01 -29.40
CA GLU A 195 20.54 -27.61 -28.20
C GLU A 195 20.20 -28.81 -27.28
N LEU A 196 19.81 -29.98 -27.83
CA LEU A 196 19.44 -31.15 -27.01
C LEU A 196 20.64 -31.97 -26.52
N ARG A 197 21.84 -31.75 -27.08
CA ARG A 197 23.05 -32.51 -26.72
C ARG A 197 23.66 -32.13 -25.37
N ALA A 198 23.50 -30.87 -24.94
CA ALA A 198 24.07 -30.40 -23.67
C ALA A 198 23.43 -31.10 -22.45
N LEU A 199 22.18 -31.55 -22.57
CA LEU A 199 21.39 -32.10 -21.45
C LEU A 199 21.71 -33.57 -21.12
N TRP A 200 22.29 -34.33 -22.05
CA TRP A 200 22.63 -35.75 -21.82
C TRP A 200 24.02 -35.99 -21.23
N VAL A 201 24.83 -34.94 -21.06
CA VAL A 201 26.21 -35.03 -20.53
C VAL A 201 26.27 -34.74 -19.02
N ILE A 202 25.17 -34.30 -18.39
CA ILE A 202 25.10 -33.92 -16.97
C ILE A 202 24.26 -34.93 -16.15
N VAL A 203 24.45 -36.24 -16.39
CA VAL A 203 23.95 -37.30 -15.49
C VAL A 203 25.12 -38.16 -15.02
#